data_AF-A0A0F2Q673-F1
#
_entry.id   AF-A0A0F2Q673-F1
#
_cell.length_a   1.000
_cell.length_b   1.000
_cell.length_c   1.000
_cell.angle_alpha   90.00
_cell.angle_beta   90.00
_cell.angle_gamma   90.00
#
_symmetry.space_group_name_H-M   'P 1'
#
loop_
_entity.id
_entity.type
_entity.pdbx_description
1 polymer ?
#
loop_
_entity_poly.entity_id
_entity_poly.type
_entity_poly.pdbx_seq_one_letter_code
_entity_poly.pdbx_strand_id
1 'polypeptide(L)' 'MIHNYPPLIVYDGDKHLYYECLQKYDETEELNPLYEFFKYETEKTWEKALVLASGVKQERKGLSDFTQSI' A
#
# COMPACT_ATOMS: atom_id res chain seq x y z
N MET A 1 16.57 -5.34 1.86
CA MET A 1 15.42 -6.09 2.38
C MET A 1 15.95 -7.29 3.14
N ILE A 2 15.60 -7.47 4.42
CA ILE A 2 16.29 -8.41 5.33
C ILE A 2 15.77 -9.85 5.17
N HIS A 3 14.53 -10.03 4.71
CA HIS A 3 13.87 -11.35 4.67
C HIS A 3 13.26 -11.75 3.31
N ASN A 4 13.53 -10.99 2.24
CA ASN A 4 13.04 -11.28 0.89
C ASN A 4 11.49 -11.34 0.74
N TYR A 5 10.73 -10.73 1.66
CA TYR A 5 9.27 -10.54 1.55
C TYR A 5 8.93 -9.26 0.81
N PRO A 6 7.79 -9.14 0.11
CA PRO A 6 7.35 -7.87 -0.45
C PRO A 6 7.33 -6.77 0.63
N PRO A 7 7.77 -5.54 0.32
CA PRO A 7 7.83 -4.46 1.29
C PRO A 7 6.42 -4.01 1.70
N LEU A 8 6.31 -3.31 2.82
CA LEU A 8 5.15 -2.47 3.10
C LEU A 8 5.20 -1.26 2.15
N ILE A 9 4.16 -1.06 1.35
CA ILE A 9 3.98 0.12 0.51
C ILE A 9 2.70 0.80 0.94
N VAL A 10 2.78 2.08 1.31
CA VAL A 10 1.60 2.93 1.54
C VAL A 10 1.22 3.56 0.20
N TYR A 11 0.09 3.14 -0.38
CA TYR A 11 -0.42 3.70 -1.63
C TYR A 11 -1.01 5.09 -1.41
N ASP A 12 -0.87 5.96 -2.42
CA ASP A 12 -1.32 7.35 -2.31
C ASP A 12 -2.83 7.49 -2.02
N GLY A 13 -3.66 6.57 -2.55
CA GLY A 13 -5.11 6.55 -2.28
C GLY A 13 -5.46 6.31 -0.81
N ASP A 14 -4.59 5.62 -0.07
CA ASP A 14 -4.82 5.23 1.33
C ASP A 14 -3.98 6.08 2.30
N LYS A 15 -3.25 7.07 1.78
CA LYS A 15 -2.37 7.96 2.55
C LYS A 15 -3.11 8.75 3.64
N HIS A 16 -4.38 9.10 3.41
CA HIS A 16 -5.21 9.77 4.41
C HIS A 16 -5.43 8.88 5.64
N LEU A 17 -5.78 7.60 5.44
CA LEU A 17 -5.98 6.62 6.51
C LEU A 17 -4.69 6.40 7.32
N TYR A 18 -3.54 6.39 6.65
CA TYR A 18 -2.24 6.29 7.34
C TYR A 18 -2.06 7.42 8.36
N TYR A 19 -2.34 8.66 7.97
CA TYR A 19 -2.21 9.81 8.87
C TYR A 19 -3.27 9.82 9.97
N GLU A 20 -4.51 9.42 9.68
CA GLU A 20 -5.56 9.27 10.69
C GLU A 20 -5.17 8.23 11.75
N CYS A 21 -4.61 7.10 11.32
CA CYS A 21 -4.15 6.05 12.23
C CYS A 21 -2.95 6.50 13.08
N LEU A 22 -2.00 7.25 12.49
CA LEU A 22 -0.89 7.84 13.22
C LEU A 22 -1.36 8.86 14.25
N GLN A 23 -2.23 9.78 13.85
CA GLN A 23 -2.77 10.80 14.74
C GLN A 23 -3.49 10.15 15.93
N LYS A 24 -4.31 9.13 15.67
CA LYS A 24 -4.98 8.41 16.75
C LYS A 24 -3.98 7.76 17.71
N TYR A 25 -2.91 7.15 17.19
CA TYR A 25 -1.85 6.60 18.04
C TYR A 25 -1.17 7.70 18.88
N ASP A 26 -0.87 8.85 18.29
CA ASP A 26 -0.25 9.98 19.01
C ASP A 26 -1.16 10.53 20.13
N GLU A 27 -2.48 10.51 19.93
CA GLU A 27 -3.47 11.04 20.88
C GLU A 27 -3.84 10.05 21.99
N THR A 28 -3.92 8.76 21.67
CA THR A 28 -4.49 7.75 22.58
C THR A 28 -3.52 6.64 22.96
N GLU A 29 -2.33 6.61 22.38
CA GLU A 29 -1.36 5.50 22.46
C GLU A 29 -1.94 4.14 22.01
N GLU A 30 -3.10 4.13 21.35
CA GLU A 30 -3.77 2.93 20.89
C GLU A 30 -3.15 2.47 19.55
N LEU A 31 -2.37 1.39 19.59
CA LEU A 31 -1.63 0.90 18.41
C LEU A 31 -2.50 0.15 17.39
N ASN A 32 -3.64 -0.40 17.80
CA ASN A 32 -4.46 -1.29 16.97
C ASN A 32 -4.87 -0.71 15.60
N PRO A 33 -5.31 0.56 15.48
CA PRO A 33 -5.67 1.15 14.18
C PRO A 33 -4.49 1.16 13.21
N LEU A 34 -3.30 1.54 13.68
CA LEU A 34 -2.09 1.57 12.87
C LEU A 34 -1.63 0.17 12.46
N TYR A 35 -1.75 -0.80 13.37
CA TYR A 35 -1.47 -2.21 13.07
C TYR A 35 -2.38 -2.76 11.97
N GLU A 36 -3.70 -2.56 12.08
CA GLU A 36 -4.65 -3.03 11.06
C GLU A 36 -4.42 -2.35 9.71
N PHE A 37 -4.08 -1.06 9.71
CA PHE A 37 -3.70 -0.36 8.49
C PHE A 37 -2.46 -0.97 7.81
N PHE A 38 -1.40 -1.25 8.56
CA PHE A 38 -0.20 -1.88 8.00
C PHE A 38 -0.47 -3.28 7.47
N LYS A 39 -1.32 -4.05 8.15
CA LYS A 39 -1.75 -5.36 7.68
C LYS A 39 -2.49 -5.25 6.34
N TYR A 40 -3.45 -4.33 6.24
CA TYR A 40 -4.20 -4.07 5.00
C TYR A 40 -3.28 -3.72 3.81
N GLU A 41 -2.37 -2.76 3.97
CA GLU A 41 -1.44 -2.35 2.91
C GLU A 41 -0.43 -3.45 2.54
N THR A 42 -0.05 -4.28 3.52
CA THR A 42 0.80 -5.46 3.31
C THR A 42 0.08 -6.50 2.47
N GLU A 43 -1.16 -6.86 2.83
CA GLU A 43 -1.99 -7.81 2.07
C GLU A 43 -2.14 -7.36 0.61
N LYS A 44 -2.46 -6.08 0.38
CA LYS A 44 -2.56 -5.46 -0.94
C LYS A 44 -1.26 -5.53 -1.74
N THR A 45 -0.12 -5.35 -1.09
CA THR A 45 1.19 -5.43 -1.74
C THR A 45 1.57 -6.88 -2.06
N TRP A 46 1.25 -7.81 -1.17
CA TRP A 46 1.53 -9.24 -1.35
C TRP A 46 0.65 -9.84 -2.44
N GLU A 47 -0.62 -9.45 -2.52
CA GLU A 47 -1.51 -9.83 -3.63
C GLU A 47 -0.89 -9.44 -4.98
N LYS A 48 -0.44 -8.20 -5.15
CA LYS A 48 0.23 -7.75 -6.37
C LYS A 48 1.54 -8.49 -6.64
N ALA A 49 2.33 -8.77 -5.60
CA ALA A 49 3.57 -9.54 -5.73
C ALA A 49 3.30 -10.98 -6.19
N LEU A 50 2.25 -11.62 -5.68
CA LEU A 50 1.82 -12.96 -6.10
C LEU A 50 1.32 -12.97 -7.55
N VAL A 51 0.55 -11.97 -7.97
CA VAL A 51 0.12 -11.79 -9.37
C VAL A 51 1.32 -11.62 -10.30
N LEU A 52 2.33 -10.85 -9.89
CA LEU A 52 3.56 -10.70 -10.66
C LEU A 52 4.35 -12.02 -10.73
N ALA A 53 4.44 -12.75 -9.62
CA ALA A 53 5.16 -14.02 -9.54
C ALA A 53 4.48 -15.14 -10.34
N SER A 54 3.15 -15.11 -10.49
CA SER A 54 2.39 -16.06 -11.31
C SER A 54 2.51 -15.81 -12.83
N GLY A 55 3.25 -14.77 -13.23
CA GLY A 55 3.50 -14.45 -14.65
C GLY A 55 2.38 -13.66 -15.33
N VAL A 56 1.36 -13.24 -14.58
CA VAL A 56 0.31 -12.34 -15.07
C VAL A 56 0.90 -10.94 -15.18
N LYS A 57 1.30 -10.55 -16.39
CA LYS A 57 1.76 -9.19 -16.67
C LYS A 57 0.59 -8.22 -16.54
N GLN A 58 0.57 -7.44 -15.46
CA GLN A 58 -0.24 -6.21 -15.43
C GLN A 58 0.32 -5.23 -16.47
N GLU A 59 -0.56 -4.68 -17.32
CA GLU A 59 -0.19 -3.59 -18.20
C GLU A 59 0.31 -2.42 -17.36
N ARG A 60 1.55 -1.98 -17.62
CA ARG A 60 2.10 -0.80 -16.98
C ARG A 60 1.44 0.41 -17.61
N LYS A 61 0.73 1.18 -16.78
CA LYS A 61 0.20 2.47 -17.24
C LYS A 61 1.35 3.38 -17.64
N GLY A 62 1.32 3.83 -18.89
CA GLY A 62 2.28 4.78 -19.43
C GLY A 62 1.96 6.20 -18.95
N LEU A 63 2.93 7.11 -19.07
CA LEU A 63 2.70 8.54 -18.78
C LEU A 63 1.51 9.09 -19.60
N SER A 64 1.34 8.58 -20.82
CA SER A 64 0.23 8.87 -21.73
C SER A 64 -1.15 8.70 -21.09
N ASP A 65 -1.31 7.71 -20.22
CA ASP A 65 -2.59 7.30 -19.65
C ASP A 65 -3.08 8.31 -18.61
N PHE A 66 -2.18 9.17 -18.12
CA PHE A 66 -2.47 10.23 -17.16
C PHE A 66 -2.58 11.60 -17.83
N THR A 67 -2.13 11.75 -19.08
CA THR A 67 -2.13 13.03 -19.81
C THR A 67 -3.26 13.18 -20.82
N GLN A 68 -4.04 12.13 -21.10
CA GLN A 68 -5.09 12.14 -22.12
C GLN A 68 -6.39 12.89 -21.74
N SER A 69 -6.46 13.54 -20.58
CA SER A 69 -7.63 14.33 -20.15
C SER A 69 -7.41 15.85 -20.14
N ILE A 70 -6.56 16.38 -21.02
CA ILE A 70 -6.42 17.83 -21.27
C ILE A 70 -6.83 18.15 -22.70
#